data_AF-A0A346SK70-F1
#
_entry.id   AF-A0A346SK70-F1
#
_cell.length_a   1.000
_cell.length_b   1.000
_cell.length_c   1.000
_cell.angle_alpha   90.00
_cell.angle_beta   90.00
_cell.angle_gamma   90.00
#
_symmetry.space_group_name_H-M   'P 1'
#
loop_
_entity.id
_entity.type
_entity.pdbx_description
1 polymer ?
#
loop_
_entity_poly.entity_id
_entity_poly.type
_entity_poly.pdbx_seq_one_letter_code
_entity_poly.pdbx_strand_id
1 'polypeptide(L)'
;MHISTKRRIAKSLTIGCTCVLMALVVIGFTGQVFAVGDSIALLRPQAGVLLLPCAVILLFMRSRFLALTTLVFAGAAIGSIAASVAAPSDDCNGSCLTLYQKNLMSKAWPRYSLAEDIIESNAQIVTLQEVSSHNRKYMSNLFEHYPEKAICEFRPEQNVAILTTLPIVENSEFCLQGYGLVGLQVKAPGGDLVWVVSVHLNWPFPYDQARQSQVIADRISQLEGPVLIAGDFNMVPWGESVRRIGAAANNQSFGTVLNTHNLGSWKIPLPIDNLLFPKGTTGTVELRPFMGSDHLGKLARFRLG
;
A
#
# COMPACT_ATOMS: atom_id res chain seq x y z
N MET A 1 -28.01 46.83 0.02
CA MET A 1 -28.57 45.51 0.43
C MET A 1 -27.87 44.32 -0.25
N HIS A 2 -27.58 44.37 -1.56
CA HIS A 2 -27.05 43.24 -2.34
C HIS A 2 -25.66 42.71 -1.90
N ILE A 3 -24.75 43.58 -1.43
CA ILE A 3 -23.39 43.22 -0.99
C ILE A 3 -23.41 42.41 0.32
N SER A 4 -24.35 42.71 1.23
CA SER A 4 -24.51 42.00 2.51
C SER A 4 -24.95 40.55 2.30
N THR A 5 -25.87 40.33 1.35
CA THR A 5 -26.37 38.98 1.01
C THR A 5 -25.27 38.12 0.39
N LYS A 6 -24.47 38.65 -0.56
CA LYS A 6 -23.34 37.93 -1.16
C LYS A 6 -22.29 37.50 -0.11
N ARG A 7 -21.97 38.40 0.83
CA ARG A 7 -21.02 38.12 1.92
C ARG A 7 -21.53 37.05 2.89
N ARG A 8 -22.84 37.05 3.18
CA ARG A 8 -23.48 35.99 3.99
C ARG A 8 -23.46 34.63 3.29
N ILE A 9 -23.79 34.58 2.00
CA ILE A 9 -23.76 33.34 1.21
C ILE A 9 -22.33 32.76 1.16
N ALA A 10 -21.33 33.58 0.84
CA ALA A 10 -19.94 33.15 0.82
C ALA A 10 -19.45 32.62 2.18
N LYS A 11 -19.92 33.22 3.28
CA LYS A 11 -19.64 32.75 4.65
C LYS A 11 -20.23 31.36 4.88
N SER A 12 -21.51 31.18 4.59
CA SER A 12 -22.19 29.90 4.80
C SER A 12 -21.58 28.80 3.96
N LEU A 13 -21.21 29.08 2.71
CA LEU A 13 -20.53 28.11 1.83
C LEU A 13 -19.16 27.72 2.36
N THR A 14 -18.36 28.69 2.81
CA THR A 14 -17.02 28.41 3.38
C THR A 14 -17.13 27.55 4.63
N ILE A 15 -18.04 27.90 5.55
CA ILE A 15 -18.28 27.14 6.78
C ILE A 15 -18.76 25.72 6.44
N GLY A 16 -19.75 25.60 5.54
CA GLY A 16 -20.27 24.30 5.11
C GLY A 16 -19.19 23.40 4.51
N CYS A 17 -18.38 23.94 3.59
CA CYS A 17 -17.24 23.23 2.99
C CYS A 17 -16.23 22.78 4.07
N THR A 18 -15.88 23.69 4.98
CA THR A 18 -14.95 23.40 6.09
C THR A 18 -15.49 22.26 6.97
N CYS A 19 -16.77 22.30 7.33
CA CYS A 19 -17.40 21.25 8.13
C CYS A 19 -17.39 19.90 7.43
N VAL A 20 -17.68 19.85 6.12
CA VAL A 20 -17.63 18.60 5.34
C VAL A 20 -16.20 18.05 5.31
N LEU A 21 -15.19 18.88 5.05
CA LEU A 21 -13.80 18.45 5.04
C LEU A 21 -13.33 17.95 6.41
N MET A 22 -13.68 18.65 7.49
CA MET A 22 -13.37 18.18 8.85
C MET A 22 -14.07 16.86 9.17
N ALA A 23 -15.33 16.68 8.74
CA ALA A 23 -16.05 15.42 8.92
C ALA A 23 -15.36 14.27 8.15
N LEU A 24 -14.89 14.50 6.93
CA LEU A 24 -14.11 13.51 6.18
C LEU A 24 -12.83 13.12 6.93
N VAL A 25 -12.12 14.09 7.51
CA VAL A 25 -10.94 13.81 8.34
C VAL A 25 -11.31 12.95 9.54
N VAL A 26 -12.33 13.33 10.31
CA VAL A 26 -12.78 12.56 11.49
C VAL A 26 -13.16 11.14 11.11
N ILE A 27 -14.03 10.97 10.11
CA ILE A 27 -14.48 9.65 9.68
C ILE A 27 -13.29 8.82 9.17
N GLY A 28 -12.36 9.44 8.45
CA GLY A 28 -11.12 8.83 7.96
C GLY A 28 -10.16 8.31 9.04
N PHE A 29 -10.35 8.68 10.32
CA PHE A 29 -9.63 8.13 11.47
C PHE A 29 -10.37 6.98 12.15
N THR A 30 -11.61 6.70 11.77
CA THR A 30 -12.44 5.66 12.43
C THR A 30 -12.28 4.26 11.82
N GLY A 31 -11.33 4.06 10.90
CA GLY A 31 -11.10 2.79 10.19
C GLY A 31 -10.87 1.56 11.08
N GLN A 32 -10.45 1.78 12.34
CA GLN A 32 -10.33 0.73 13.35
C GLN A 32 -11.66 0.11 13.77
N VAL A 33 -12.74 0.89 13.72
CA VAL A 33 -14.07 0.50 14.21
C VAL A 33 -15.05 0.36 13.04
N PHE A 34 -14.96 1.24 12.05
CA PHE A 34 -15.89 1.28 10.92
C PHE A 34 -15.13 1.12 9.60
N ALA A 35 -15.48 0.10 8.80
CA ALA A 35 -14.86 -0.16 7.50
C ALA A 35 -14.95 1.04 6.53
N VAL A 36 -16.04 1.82 6.60
CA VAL A 36 -16.22 3.06 5.83
C VAL A 36 -15.16 4.11 6.19
N GLY A 37 -14.75 4.16 7.46
CA GLY A 37 -13.69 5.04 7.91
C GLY A 37 -12.36 4.74 7.24
N ASP A 38 -12.08 3.46 6.97
CA ASP A 38 -10.88 3.07 6.26
C ASP A 38 -10.95 3.53 4.79
N SER A 39 -12.08 3.33 4.09
CA SER A 39 -12.24 3.87 2.72
C SER A 39 -12.09 5.40 2.65
N ILE A 40 -12.62 6.12 3.64
CA ILE A 40 -12.52 7.59 3.69
C ILE A 40 -11.10 8.06 4.04
N ALA A 41 -10.27 7.20 4.66
CA ALA A 41 -8.86 7.52 4.92
C ALA A 41 -8.10 7.90 3.65
N LEU A 42 -8.48 7.37 2.49
CA LEU A 42 -7.96 7.76 1.17
C LEU A 42 -7.97 9.28 0.96
N LEU A 43 -8.98 9.98 1.48
CA LEU A 43 -9.20 11.41 1.26
C LEU A 43 -8.49 12.31 2.27
N ARG A 44 -7.82 11.75 3.29
CA ARG A 44 -7.12 12.55 4.32
C ARG A 44 -6.10 13.54 3.73
N PRO A 45 -5.24 13.18 2.75
CA PRO A 45 -4.30 14.13 2.16
C PRO A 45 -5.01 15.35 1.54
N GLN A 46 -6.03 15.12 0.72
CA GLN A 46 -6.74 16.18 0.01
C GLN A 46 -7.57 17.02 0.96
N ALA A 47 -8.25 16.39 1.92
CA ALA A 47 -8.99 17.11 2.95
C ALA A 47 -8.05 18.01 3.77
N GLY A 48 -6.89 17.49 4.18
CA GLY A 48 -5.86 18.25 4.90
C GLY A 48 -5.36 19.47 4.12
N VAL A 49 -5.02 19.28 2.84
CA VAL A 49 -4.56 20.38 1.97
C VAL A 49 -5.66 21.42 1.71
N LEU A 50 -6.90 21.00 1.46
CA LEU A 50 -8.03 21.90 1.20
C LEU A 50 -8.50 22.68 2.45
N LEU A 51 -8.24 22.15 3.65
CA LEU A 51 -8.52 22.86 4.90
C LEU A 51 -7.60 24.08 5.10
N LEU A 52 -6.38 24.09 4.55
CA LEU A 52 -5.45 25.22 4.68
C LEU A 52 -5.99 26.53 4.09
N PRO A 53 -6.43 26.60 2.81
CA PRO A 53 -7.03 27.83 2.28
C PRO A 53 -8.37 28.16 2.96
N CYS A 54 -9.15 27.15 3.41
CA CYS A 54 -10.37 27.41 4.20
C CYS A 54 -10.06 28.15 5.50
N ALA A 55 -9.01 27.74 6.23
CA ALA A 55 -8.56 28.42 7.44
C ALA A 55 -8.17 29.89 7.16
N VAL A 56 -7.42 30.13 6.08
CA VAL A 56 -7.02 31.49 5.66
C VAL A 56 -8.25 32.35 5.36
N ILE A 57 -9.22 31.84 4.60
CA ILE A 57 -10.47 32.57 4.31
C ILE A 57 -11.20 32.88 5.63
N LEU A 58 -11.34 31.91 6.53
CA LEU A 58 -12.01 32.09 7.83
C LEU A 58 -11.33 33.15 8.71
N LEU A 59 -9.99 33.27 8.65
CA LEU A 59 -9.25 34.36 9.31
C LEU A 59 -9.64 35.73 8.75
N PHE A 60 -9.70 35.89 7.42
CA PHE A 60 -10.17 37.13 6.78
C PHE A 60 -11.64 37.46 7.13
N MET A 61 -12.44 36.43 7.39
CA MET A 61 -13.83 36.58 7.86
C MET A 61 -13.95 36.89 9.35
N ARG A 62 -12.82 37.01 10.07
CA ARG A 62 -12.71 37.21 11.53
C ARG A 62 -13.27 36.05 12.37
N SER A 63 -13.43 34.87 11.78
CA SER A 63 -13.86 33.65 12.48
C SER A 63 -12.66 32.90 13.08
N ARG A 64 -11.92 33.55 14.00
CA ARG A 64 -10.61 33.07 14.49
C ARG A 64 -10.65 31.67 15.11
N PHE A 65 -11.67 31.38 15.92
CA PHE A 65 -11.81 30.08 16.59
C PHE A 65 -12.01 28.94 15.58
N LEU A 66 -12.89 29.14 14.59
CA LEU A 66 -13.12 28.15 13.55
C LEU A 66 -11.85 27.95 12.70
N ALA A 67 -11.16 29.04 12.34
CA ALA A 67 -9.89 28.93 11.61
C ALA A 67 -8.82 28.14 12.37
N LEU A 68 -8.66 28.36 13.68
CA LEU A 68 -7.73 27.58 14.50
C LEU A 68 -8.11 26.10 14.52
N THR A 69 -9.40 25.80 14.72
CA THR A 69 -9.92 24.43 14.69
C THR A 69 -9.63 23.77 13.33
N THR A 70 -9.88 24.48 12.23
CA THR A 70 -9.56 24.03 10.87
C THR A 70 -8.08 23.70 10.68
N LEU A 71 -7.17 24.51 11.23
CA LEU A 71 -5.72 24.23 11.18
C LEU A 71 -5.35 22.98 11.98
N VAL A 72 -5.99 22.72 13.12
CA VAL A 72 -5.76 21.49 13.89
C VAL A 72 -6.16 20.26 13.07
N PHE A 73 -7.33 20.28 12.43
CA PHE A 73 -7.77 19.18 11.55
C PHE A 73 -6.86 19.00 10.34
N ALA A 74 -6.41 20.10 9.71
CA ALA A 74 -5.47 20.06 8.61
C ALA A 74 -4.13 19.42 9.03
N GLY A 75 -3.59 19.87 10.17
CA GLY A 75 -2.36 19.34 10.75
C GLY A 75 -2.47 17.86 11.13
N ALA A 76 -3.58 17.43 11.71
CA ALA A 76 -3.84 16.02 12.02
C ALA A 76 -3.89 15.15 10.74
N ALA A 77 -4.62 15.61 9.71
CA ALA A 77 -4.73 14.89 8.44
C ALA A 77 -3.36 14.75 7.74
N ILE A 78 -2.62 15.86 7.59
CA ILE A 78 -1.30 15.87 6.95
C ILE A 78 -0.25 15.11 7.79
N GLY A 79 -0.26 15.32 9.11
CA GLY A 79 0.64 14.62 10.02
C GLY A 79 0.44 13.11 9.98
N SER A 80 -0.81 12.64 9.81
CA SER A 80 -1.12 11.21 9.76
C SER A 80 -0.55 10.46 8.55
N ILE A 81 -0.12 11.18 7.51
CA ILE A 81 0.49 10.58 6.30
C ILE A 81 2.00 10.87 6.21
N ALA A 82 2.55 11.69 7.12
CA ALA A 82 3.92 12.17 7.04
C ALA A 82 4.93 11.03 7.02
N ALA A 83 4.72 10.00 7.84
CA ALA A 83 5.59 8.82 7.90
C ALA A 83 5.62 8.04 6.57
N SER A 84 4.56 8.10 5.76
CA SER A 84 4.50 7.44 4.45
C SER A 84 5.09 8.29 3.32
N VAL A 85 5.03 9.62 3.45
CA VAL A 85 5.53 10.55 2.41
C VAL A 85 7.00 10.87 2.59
N ALA A 86 7.46 10.98 3.84
CA ALA A 86 8.81 11.37 4.21
C ALA A 86 9.59 10.23 4.88
N ALA A 87 9.26 8.97 4.54
CA ALA A 87 10.05 7.84 5.02
C ALA A 87 11.48 7.96 4.46
N PRO A 88 12.52 7.80 5.30
CA PRO A 88 13.90 7.82 4.82
C PRO A 88 14.11 6.77 3.72
N SER A 89 14.98 7.08 2.77
CA SER A 89 15.47 6.13 1.77
C SER A 89 16.95 6.35 1.62
N ASP A 90 17.72 5.29 1.79
CA ASP A 90 19.16 5.31 1.68
C ASP A 90 19.58 4.33 0.60
N ASP A 91 20.50 4.75 -0.26
CA ASP A 91 21.04 3.89 -1.29
C ASP A 91 21.69 2.67 -0.65
N CYS A 92 21.26 1.50 -1.13
CA CYS A 92 21.89 0.27 -0.74
C CYS A 92 23.19 0.10 -1.56
N ASN A 93 24.33 0.28 -0.91
CA ASN A 93 25.65 0.01 -1.48
C ASN A 93 26.14 -1.38 -1.05
N GLY A 94 26.53 -2.23 -2.02
CA GLY A 94 27.05 -3.58 -1.76
C GLY A 94 26.03 -4.70 -1.99
N SER A 95 25.92 -5.64 -1.04
CA SER A 95 25.13 -6.88 -1.14
C SER A 95 23.63 -6.67 -0.90
N CYS A 96 22.96 -5.96 -1.80
CA CYS A 96 21.54 -5.67 -1.72
C CYS A 96 20.69 -6.85 -2.19
N LEU A 97 19.56 -7.03 -1.51
CA LEU A 97 18.45 -7.83 -2.03
C LEU A 97 17.59 -6.97 -2.97
N THR A 98 17.06 -7.61 -4.01
CA THR A 98 16.13 -7.00 -4.95
C THR A 98 14.79 -7.72 -4.86
N LEU A 99 13.74 -6.96 -4.54
CA LEU A 99 12.35 -7.42 -4.54
C LEU A 99 11.56 -6.73 -5.65
N TYR A 100 10.82 -7.52 -6.43
CA TYR A 100 9.83 -7.02 -7.39
C TYR A 100 8.42 -7.33 -6.88
N GLN A 101 7.54 -6.33 -6.83
CA GLN A 101 6.12 -6.51 -6.52
C GLN A 101 5.26 -6.08 -7.71
N LYS A 102 4.23 -6.88 -8.02
CA LYS A 102 3.30 -6.60 -9.12
C LYS A 102 1.92 -7.26 -8.96
N ASN A 103 0.86 -6.47 -9.05
CA ASN A 103 -0.46 -7.00 -9.43
C ASN A 103 -0.49 -7.25 -10.96
N LEU A 104 -0.77 -8.50 -11.33
CA LEU A 104 -0.82 -8.99 -12.70
C LEU A 104 -2.21 -8.92 -13.33
N MET A 105 -3.21 -8.19 -12.84
CA MET A 105 -4.54 -8.01 -13.46
C MET A 105 -5.06 -9.24 -14.25
N SER A 106 -5.85 -10.09 -13.61
CA SER A 106 -6.14 -11.48 -14.03
C SER A 106 -6.52 -11.70 -15.51
N LYS A 107 -7.14 -10.70 -16.16
CA LYS A 107 -7.70 -10.76 -17.53
C LYS A 107 -6.88 -10.06 -18.61
N ALA A 108 -5.66 -9.64 -18.33
CA ALA A 108 -4.88 -8.92 -19.33
C ALA A 108 -4.40 -9.81 -20.49
N TRP A 109 -4.13 -9.17 -21.63
CA TRP A 109 -3.60 -9.74 -22.87
C TRP A 109 -2.10 -10.10 -22.77
N PRO A 110 -1.51 -10.89 -23.71
CA PRO A 110 -0.19 -11.53 -23.55
C PRO A 110 0.95 -10.55 -23.19
N ARG A 111 1.78 -10.94 -22.20
CA ARG A 111 2.70 -10.05 -21.48
C ARG A 111 4.17 -10.46 -21.49
N TYR A 112 4.72 -10.80 -22.65
CA TYR A 112 6.13 -11.19 -22.77
C TYR A 112 7.07 -10.12 -22.16
N SER A 113 6.80 -8.84 -22.42
CA SER A 113 7.62 -7.74 -21.89
C SER A 113 7.57 -7.58 -20.36
N LEU A 114 6.48 -7.98 -19.69
CA LEU A 114 6.42 -7.94 -18.22
C LEU A 114 7.23 -9.08 -17.59
N ALA A 115 7.16 -10.28 -18.18
CA ALA A 115 7.97 -11.41 -17.74
C ALA A 115 9.46 -11.09 -17.87
N GLU A 116 9.86 -10.53 -19.02
CA GLU A 116 11.22 -10.07 -19.30
C GLU A 116 11.66 -8.98 -18.32
N ASP A 117 10.85 -7.94 -18.06
CA ASP A 117 11.18 -6.88 -17.09
C ASP A 117 11.47 -7.41 -15.69
N ILE A 118 10.67 -8.39 -15.22
CA ILE A 118 10.89 -9.02 -13.91
C ILE A 118 12.19 -9.81 -13.91
N ILE A 119 12.46 -10.61 -14.94
CA ILE A 119 13.69 -11.40 -15.06
C ILE A 119 14.93 -10.48 -15.14
N GLU A 120 14.90 -9.48 -16.02
CA GLU A 120 15.99 -8.52 -16.24
C GLU A 120 16.26 -7.63 -15.02
N SER A 121 15.26 -7.43 -14.15
CA SER A 121 15.45 -6.73 -12.89
C SER A 121 16.41 -7.44 -11.92
N ASN A 122 16.72 -8.72 -12.16
CA ASN A 122 17.50 -9.59 -11.28
C ASN A 122 16.92 -9.66 -9.85
N ALA A 123 15.59 -9.55 -9.73
CA ALA A 123 14.91 -9.69 -8.45
C ALA A 123 15.13 -11.10 -7.90
N GLN A 124 15.59 -11.21 -6.66
CA GLN A 124 15.70 -12.49 -5.96
C GLN A 124 14.37 -12.88 -5.30
N ILE A 125 13.48 -11.91 -5.07
CA ILE A 125 12.16 -12.12 -4.50
C ILE A 125 11.14 -11.43 -5.41
N VAL A 126 10.10 -12.15 -5.81
CA VAL A 126 8.99 -11.59 -6.59
C VAL A 126 7.69 -11.90 -5.87
N THR A 127 6.86 -10.88 -5.63
CA THR A 127 5.51 -11.03 -5.07
C THR A 127 4.48 -10.63 -6.11
N LEU A 128 3.54 -11.53 -6.39
CA LEU A 128 2.57 -11.38 -7.46
C LEU A 128 1.15 -11.51 -6.93
N GLN A 129 0.26 -10.64 -7.42
CA GLN A 129 -1.18 -10.69 -7.19
C GLN A 129 -1.93 -10.85 -8.50
N GLU A 130 -3.17 -11.31 -8.43
CA GLU A 130 -4.00 -11.61 -9.60
C GLU A 130 -3.37 -12.60 -10.60
N VAL A 131 -2.70 -13.63 -10.07
CA VAL A 131 -2.10 -14.69 -10.88
C VAL A 131 -3.21 -15.60 -11.41
N SER A 132 -3.54 -15.45 -12.69
CA SER A 132 -4.52 -16.27 -13.41
C SER A 132 -3.86 -17.45 -14.14
N SER A 133 -4.68 -18.40 -14.58
CA SER A 133 -4.28 -19.46 -15.51
C SER A 133 -3.72 -18.89 -16.81
N HIS A 134 -4.27 -17.77 -17.30
CA HIS A 134 -3.75 -17.05 -18.46
C HIS A 134 -2.33 -16.53 -18.21
N ASN A 135 -2.11 -15.86 -17.07
CA ASN A 135 -0.79 -15.36 -16.67
C ASN A 135 0.23 -16.51 -16.60
N ARG A 136 -0.11 -17.63 -15.96
CA ARG A 136 0.78 -18.80 -15.87
C ARG A 136 1.12 -19.42 -17.22
N LYS A 137 0.19 -19.40 -18.17
CA LYS A 137 0.41 -19.94 -19.53
C LYS A 137 1.31 -19.03 -20.37
N TYR A 138 1.06 -17.73 -20.38
CA TYR A 138 1.74 -16.79 -21.29
C TYR A 138 2.98 -16.13 -20.69
N MET A 139 3.22 -16.27 -19.39
CA MET A 139 4.45 -15.87 -18.69
C MET A 139 5.16 -17.10 -18.11
N SER A 140 5.05 -18.27 -18.74
CA SER A 140 5.63 -19.52 -18.20
C SER A 140 7.14 -19.40 -18.00
N ASN A 141 7.84 -18.68 -18.89
CA ASN A 141 9.26 -18.38 -18.77
C ASN A 141 9.63 -17.68 -17.46
N LEU A 142 8.79 -16.75 -16.97
CA LEU A 142 8.97 -16.13 -15.66
C LEU A 142 8.88 -17.18 -14.55
N PHE A 143 7.81 -17.97 -14.54
CA PHE A 143 7.63 -18.98 -13.51
C PHE A 143 8.72 -20.04 -13.58
N GLU A 144 9.21 -20.43 -14.76
CA GLU A 144 10.30 -21.40 -14.94
C GLU A 144 11.67 -20.85 -14.54
N HIS A 145 11.89 -19.53 -14.67
CA HIS A 145 13.14 -18.87 -14.28
C HIS A 145 13.42 -18.96 -12.78
N TYR A 146 12.38 -18.87 -11.95
CA TYR A 146 12.50 -18.94 -10.50
C TYR A 146 12.38 -20.40 -10.02
N PRO A 147 13.40 -20.96 -9.34
CA PRO A 147 13.39 -22.35 -8.88
C PRO A 147 12.33 -22.59 -7.81
N GLU A 148 12.21 -21.66 -6.86
CA GLU A 148 11.33 -21.79 -5.70
C GLU A 148 10.10 -20.90 -5.85
N LYS A 149 8.92 -21.47 -5.58
CA LYS A 149 7.63 -20.82 -5.84
C LYS A 149 6.59 -21.27 -4.83
N ALA A 150 5.79 -20.34 -4.34
CA ALA A 150 4.59 -20.61 -3.56
C ALA A 150 3.40 -19.91 -4.21
N ILE A 151 2.28 -20.62 -4.41
CA ILE A 151 1.06 -20.07 -5.01
C ILE A 151 -0.12 -20.46 -4.15
N CYS A 152 -0.89 -19.46 -3.72
CA CYS A 152 -2.08 -19.67 -2.89
C CYS A 152 -3.33 -19.17 -3.61
N GLU A 153 -4.38 -19.99 -3.57
CA GLU A 153 -5.67 -19.64 -4.11
C GLU A 153 -6.36 -18.56 -3.26
N PHE A 154 -6.88 -17.53 -3.92
CA PHE A 154 -7.60 -16.45 -3.26
C PHE A 154 -9.03 -16.31 -3.78
N ARG A 155 -9.17 -15.89 -5.03
CA ARG A 155 -10.45 -15.78 -5.76
C ARG A 155 -10.26 -16.36 -7.16
N PRO A 156 -11.34 -16.70 -7.88
CA PRO A 156 -11.24 -17.22 -9.24
C PRO A 156 -10.30 -16.37 -10.11
N GLU A 157 -9.28 -17.02 -10.68
CA GLU A 157 -8.24 -16.40 -11.52
C GLU A 157 -7.42 -15.27 -10.86
N GLN A 158 -7.44 -15.15 -9.53
CA GLN A 158 -6.76 -14.07 -8.81
C GLN A 158 -5.84 -14.58 -7.69
N ASN A 159 -5.08 -15.64 -7.96
CA ASN A 159 -4.17 -16.22 -6.98
C ASN A 159 -3.07 -15.23 -6.57
N VAL A 160 -2.48 -15.46 -5.40
CA VAL A 160 -1.28 -14.75 -4.92
C VAL A 160 -0.08 -15.68 -4.99
N ALA A 161 1.08 -15.13 -5.32
CA ALA A 161 2.30 -15.92 -5.46
C ALA A 161 3.54 -15.22 -4.91
N ILE A 162 4.52 -16.05 -4.55
CA ILE A 162 5.91 -15.69 -4.31
C ILE A 162 6.77 -16.52 -5.27
N LEU A 163 7.71 -15.88 -5.96
CA LEU A 163 8.77 -16.55 -6.73
C LEU A 163 10.12 -16.10 -6.16
N THR A 164 11.08 -17.01 -5.99
CA THR A 164 12.38 -16.63 -5.44
C THR A 164 13.54 -17.50 -5.96
N THR A 165 14.71 -16.88 -6.05
CA THR A 165 16.00 -17.57 -6.30
C THR A 165 16.75 -17.88 -5.01
N LEU A 166 16.26 -17.41 -3.86
CA LEU A 166 16.87 -17.67 -2.56
C LEU A 166 16.50 -19.07 -2.06
N PRO A 167 17.39 -19.75 -1.33
CA PRO A 167 17.05 -21.03 -0.69
C PRO A 167 15.88 -20.86 0.28
N ILE A 168 14.86 -21.70 0.13
CA ILE A 168 13.73 -21.76 1.06
C ILE A 168 14.09 -22.63 2.28
N VAL A 169 13.56 -22.26 3.44
CA VAL A 169 13.60 -23.11 4.63
C VAL A 169 12.57 -24.22 4.44
N GLU A 170 12.98 -25.46 4.64
CA GLU A 170 12.13 -26.63 4.45
C GLU A 170 10.86 -26.54 5.31
N ASN A 171 9.71 -26.90 4.73
CA ASN A 171 8.40 -26.88 5.39
C ASN A 171 7.95 -25.50 5.95
N SER A 172 8.56 -24.40 5.49
CA SER A 172 8.16 -23.04 5.92
C SER A 172 6.98 -22.47 5.14
N GLU A 173 6.68 -23.01 3.95
CA GLU A 173 5.59 -22.50 3.11
C GLU A 173 4.22 -22.62 3.81
N PHE A 174 3.40 -21.56 3.69
CA PHE A 174 2.00 -21.61 4.07
C PHE A 174 1.12 -20.83 3.08
N CYS A 175 -0.12 -21.29 2.94
CA CYS A 175 -1.18 -20.65 2.16
C CYS A 175 -2.40 -20.45 3.05
N LEU A 176 -2.86 -19.20 3.16
CA LEU A 176 -4.13 -18.89 3.81
C LEU A 176 -5.21 -18.76 2.73
N GLN A 177 -5.70 -19.92 2.29
CA GLN A 177 -6.63 -20.04 1.17
C GLN A 177 -7.87 -19.15 1.36
N GLY A 178 -8.26 -18.42 0.32
CA GLY A 178 -9.41 -17.51 0.35
C GLY A 178 -9.17 -16.17 1.05
N TYR A 179 -8.02 -15.99 1.71
CA TYR A 179 -7.65 -14.73 2.35
C TYR A 179 -6.58 -13.92 1.61
N GLY A 180 -6.04 -14.43 0.49
CA GLY A 180 -5.08 -13.68 -0.32
C GLY A 180 -3.73 -13.50 0.36
N LEU A 181 -3.26 -14.52 1.08
CA LEU A 181 -1.99 -14.52 1.78
C LEU A 181 -1.22 -15.82 1.50
N VAL A 182 0.01 -15.68 1.03
CA VAL A 182 0.98 -16.78 0.93
C VAL A 182 2.29 -16.33 1.53
N GLY A 183 3.00 -17.24 2.20
CA GLY A 183 4.30 -16.94 2.78
C GLY A 183 5.24 -18.13 2.77
N LEU A 184 6.53 -17.85 2.75
CA LEU A 184 7.61 -18.81 2.92
C LEU A 184 8.79 -18.12 3.60
N GLN A 185 9.69 -18.88 4.22
CA GLN A 185 10.91 -18.34 4.81
C GLN A 185 12.08 -18.61 3.88
N VAL A 186 12.91 -17.59 3.61
CA VAL A 186 14.11 -17.70 2.77
C VAL A 186 15.36 -17.42 3.58
N LYS A 187 16.49 -17.95 3.09
CA LYS A 187 17.82 -17.62 3.59
C LYS A 187 18.43 -16.50 2.73
N ALA A 188 18.61 -15.32 3.32
CA ALA A 188 19.31 -14.21 2.68
C ALA A 188 20.81 -14.53 2.47
N PRO A 189 21.52 -13.85 1.55
CA PRO A 189 22.94 -14.09 1.30
C PRO A 189 23.84 -13.99 2.54
N GLY A 190 23.48 -13.17 3.53
CA GLY A 190 24.19 -13.05 4.82
C GLY A 190 23.96 -14.23 5.79
N GLY A 191 23.05 -15.15 5.46
CA GLY A 191 22.66 -16.29 6.30
C GLY A 191 21.39 -16.05 7.12
N ASP A 192 20.92 -14.81 7.22
CA ASP A 192 19.71 -14.45 7.95
C ASP A 192 18.47 -15.10 7.34
N LEU A 193 17.54 -15.50 8.22
CA LEU A 193 16.24 -16.03 7.81
C LEU A 193 15.22 -14.90 7.80
N VAL A 194 14.47 -14.77 6.71
CA VAL A 194 13.41 -13.77 6.57
C VAL A 194 12.15 -14.41 6.00
N TRP A 195 11.02 -14.12 6.60
CA TRP A 195 9.72 -14.46 6.05
C TRP A 195 9.41 -13.54 4.88
N VAL A 196 9.07 -14.09 3.73
CA VAL A 196 8.52 -13.36 2.60
C VAL A 196 7.04 -13.66 2.53
N VAL A 197 6.23 -12.61 2.47
CA VAL A 197 4.77 -12.70 2.47
C VAL A 197 4.21 -11.88 1.32
N SER A 198 3.39 -12.52 0.49
CA SER A 198 2.65 -11.89 -0.61
C SER A 198 1.19 -11.73 -0.20
N VAL A 199 0.68 -10.50 -0.34
CA VAL A 199 -0.67 -10.10 0.12
C VAL A 199 -1.51 -9.60 -1.04
N HIS A 200 -2.77 -10.00 -1.11
CA HIS A 200 -3.81 -9.36 -1.91
C HIS A 200 -5.06 -9.16 -1.05
N LEU A 201 -5.36 -7.91 -0.71
CA LEU A 201 -6.60 -7.59 0.00
C LEU A 201 -7.76 -7.37 -0.96
N ASN A 202 -8.97 -7.63 -0.49
CA ASN A 202 -10.19 -7.12 -1.10
C ASN A 202 -10.12 -5.59 -1.18
N TRP A 203 -10.87 -4.99 -2.11
CA TRP A 203 -11.19 -3.57 -2.05
C TRP A 203 -11.77 -3.19 -0.68
N PRO A 204 -11.65 -1.93 -0.24
CA PRO A 204 -12.19 -1.52 1.05
C PRO A 204 -13.73 -1.49 0.99
N PHE A 205 -14.41 -0.84 1.95
CA PHE A 205 -15.88 -0.81 1.98
C PHE A 205 -16.47 -0.55 0.58
N PRO A 206 -17.45 -1.36 0.12
CA PRO A 206 -18.32 -2.25 0.92
C PRO A 206 -17.85 -3.70 1.13
N TYR A 207 -16.63 -4.06 0.72
CA TYR A 207 -16.14 -5.44 0.87
C TYR A 207 -15.47 -5.68 2.22
N ASP A 208 -15.26 -6.96 2.56
CA ASP A 208 -14.83 -7.41 3.90
C ASP A 208 -13.32 -7.29 4.16
N GLN A 209 -12.69 -6.21 3.65
CA GLN A 209 -11.26 -5.94 3.82
C GLN A 209 -10.86 -5.84 5.30
N ALA A 210 -11.71 -5.24 6.13
CA ALA A 210 -11.44 -5.08 7.55
C ALA A 210 -11.34 -6.42 8.29
N ARG A 211 -12.18 -7.40 7.98
CA ARG A 211 -12.04 -8.75 8.56
C ARG A 211 -10.85 -9.48 7.97
N GLN A 212 -10.66 -9.41 6.66
CA GLN A 212 -9.55 -10.05 5.98
C GLN A 212 -8.20 -9.59 6.55
N SER A 213 -8.00 -8.29 6.73
CA SER A 213 -6.76 -7.74 7.29
C SER A 213 -6.55 -8.12 8.75
N GLN A 214 -7.62 -8.35 9.54
CA GLN A 214 -7.49 -8.92 10.89
C GLN A 214 -6.96 -10.35 10.85
N VAL A 215 -7.59 -11.22 10.05
CA VAL A 215 -7.20 -12.63 9.95
C VAL A 215 -5.76 -12.77 9.43
N ILE A 216 -5.37 -11.94 8.46
CA ILE A 216 -3.98 -11.88 7.97
C ILE A 216 -3.02 -11.42 9.08
N ALA A 217 -3.36 -10.34 9.80
CA ALA A 217 -2.54 -9.85 10.90
C ALA A 217 -2.35 -10.89 12.00
N ASP A 218 -3.41 -11.62 12.37
CA ASP A 218 -3.35 -12.70 13.35
C ASP A 218 -2.39 -13.81 12.89
N ARG A 219 -2.45 -14.21 11.61
CA ARG A 219 -1.51 -15.20 11.05
C ARG A 219 -0.06 -14.69 11.06
N ILE A 220 0.16 -13.43 10.67
CA ILE A 220 1.49 -12.82 10.61
C ILE A 220 2.10 -12.70 12.01
N SER A 221 1.30 -12.40 13.03
CA SER A 221 1.76 -12.28 14.42
C SER A 221 2.31 -13.59 15.02
N GLN A 222 2.01 -14.73 14.38
CA GLN A 222 2.51 -16.05 14.77
C GLN A 222 3.85 -16.40 14.11
N LEU A 223 4.34 -15.58 13.17
CA LEU A 223 5.61 -15.83 12.49
C LEU A 223 6.76 -15.37 13.39
N GLU A 224 7.72 -16.26 13.63
CA GLU A 224 8.92 -15.95 14.39
C GLU A 224 10.03 -15.43 13.45
N GLY A 225 10.58 -14.26 13.76
CA GLY A 225 11.65 -13.62 13.01
C GLY A 225 11.19 -12.44 12.14
N PRO A 226 12.10 -11.85 11.34
CA PRO A 226 11.78 -10.70 10.50
C PRO A 226 10.84 -11.09 9.35
N VAL A 227 9.83 -10.25 9.11
CA VAL A 227 8.82 -10.47 8.05
C VAL A 227 8.88 -9.34 7.03
N LEU A 228 9.08 -9.70 5.77
CA LEU A 228 8.98 -8.86 4.60
C LEU A 228 7.63 -9.10 3.92
N ILE A 229 6.81 -8.05 3.82
CA ILE A 229 5.47 -8.13 3.24
C ILE A 229 5.40 -7.23 2.02
N ALA A 230 4.94 -7.78 0.89
CA ALA A 230 4.78 -7.03 -0.33
C ALA A 230 3.52 -7.47 -1.09
N GLY A 231 2.75 -6.51 -1.59
CA GLY A 231 1.62 -6.85 -2.44
C GLY A 231 0.62 -5.73 -2.66
N ASP A 232 -0.54 -6.10 -3.19
CA ASP A 232 -1.67 -5.22 -3.43
C ASP A 232 -2.60 -5.22 -2.22
N PHE A 233 -2.53 -4.15 -1.43
CA PHE A 233 -3.36 -4.00 -0.25
C PHE A 233 -4.72 -3.40 -0.59
N ASN A 234 -4.98 -3.02 -1.85
CA ASN A 234 -6.16 -2.25 -2.25
C ASN A 234 -6.44 -1.05 -1.33
N MET A 235 -5.40 -0.56 -0.65
CA MET A 235 -5.52 0.43 0.41
C MET A 235 -4.23 1.23 0.57
N VAL A 236 -4.40 2.51 0.91
CA VAL A 236 -3.32 3.47 1.11
C VAL A 236 -2.50 3.14 2.37
N PRO A 237 -1.20 3.49 2.44
CA PRO A 237 -0.33 3.10 3.55
C PRO A 237 -0.76 3.64 4.92
N TRP A 238 -1.48 4.77 4.94
CA TRP A 238 -2.03 5.35 6.16
C TRP A 238 -3.39 4.76 6.56
N GLY A 239 -3.97 3.87 5.75
CA GLY A 239 -5.18 3.12 6.07
C GLY A 239 -4.94 2.12 7.20
N GLU A 240 -5.99 1.83 7.95
CA GLU A 240 -5.95 0.94 9.10
C GLU A 240 -5.65 -0.51 8.69
N SER A 241 -6.22 -1.00 7.58
CA SER A 241 -5.93 -2.37 7.12
C SER A 241 -4.44 -2.61 6.83
N VAL A 242 -3.74 -1.61 6.27
CA VAL A 242 -2.28 -1.67 6.04
C VAL A 242 -1.53 -1.54 7.36
N ARG A 243 -1.89 -0.56 8.20
CA ARG A 243 -1.27 -0.33 9.51
C ARG A 243 -1.36 -1.55 10.42
N ARG A 244 -2.49 -2.26 10.42
CA ARG A 244 -2.71 -3.46 11.23
C ARG A 244 -1.76 -4.58 10.84
N ILE A 245 -1.65 -4.84 9.54
CA ILE A 245 -0.73 -5.86 9.02
C ILE A 245 0.72 -5.48 9.32
N GLY A 246 1.11 -4.22 9.07
CA GLY A 246 2.46 -3.74 9.39
C GLY A 246 2.79 -3.78 10.88
N ALA A 247 1.81 -3.51 11.75
CA ALA A 247 1.99 -3.62 13.20
C ALA A 247 2.20 -5.07 13.66
N ALA A 248 1.46 -6.03 13.09
CA ALA A 248 1.58 -7.45 13.43
C ALA A 248 2.98 -8.02 13.13
N ALA A 249 3.66 -7.52 12.09
CA ALA A 249 5.02 -7.89 11.74
C ALA A 249 6.09 -6.91 12.25
N ASN A 250 5.71 -5.90 13.04
CA ASN A 250 6.61 -4.85 13.54
C ASN A 250 7.42 -4.19 12.40
N ASN A 251 6.76 -3.92 11.27
CA ASN A 251 7.38 -3.39 10.07
C ASN A 251 7.57 -1.88 10.07
N GLN A 252 8.35 -1.42 9.10
CA GLN A 252 8.42 -0.06 8.62
C GLN A 252 8.24 -0.02 7.09
N SER A 253 8.00 1.18 6.55
CA SER A 253 8.21 1.46 5.13
C SER A 253 9.39 2.40 4.99
N PHE A 254 10.09 2.32 3.87
CA PHE A 254 11.11 3.29 3.47
C PHE A 254 10.80 3.79 2.05
N GLY A 255 11.32 4.98 1.73
CA GLY A 255 10.99 5.68 0.50
C GLY A 255 9.61 6.35 0.52
N THR A 256 9.44 7.31 -0.39
CA THR A 256 8.19 8.06 -0.49
C THR A 256 7.06 7.17 -1.01
N VAL A 257 5.82 7.50 -0.62
CA VAL A 257 4.63 6.84 -1.14
C VAL A 257 4.47 7.11 -2.64
N LEU A 258 4.21 6.06 -3.41
CA LEU A 258 4.13 6.11 -4.87
C LEU A 258 2.76 5.62 -5.32
N ASN A 259 2.07 6.40 -6.16
CA ASN A 259 0.83 5.96 -6.78
C ASN A 259 1.12 4.76 -7.70
N THR A 260 0.33 3.70 -7.57
CA THR A 260 0.55 2.47 -8.32
C THR A 260 -0.60 2.11 -9.24
N HIS A 261 -1.83 2.50 -8.94
CA HIS A 261 -2.98 2.23 -9.80
C HIS A 261 -3.12 3.26 -10.94
N ASN A 262 -3.62 2.87 -12.12
CA ASN A 262 -3.79 3.73 -13.30
C ASN A 262 -4.82 4.86 -13.12
N LEU A 263 -5.79 4.67 -12.22
CA LEU A 263 -6.72 5.71 -11.77
C LEU A 263 -6.08 6.69 -10.76
N GLY A 264 -4.87 6.38 -10.29
CA GLY A 264 -4.12 7.19 -9.33
C GLY A 264 -3.61 8.49 -9.94
N SER A 265 -3.74 9.59 -9.22
CA SER A 265 -3.22 10.90 -9.61
C SER A 265 -2.88 11.75 -8.38
N TRP A 266 -2.33 12.94 -8.57
CA TRP A 266 -2.15 13.89 -7.45
C TRP A 266 -3.50 14.31 -6.82
N LYS A 267 -4.61 14.20 -7.57
CA LYS A 267 -5.96 14.53 -7.09
C LYS A 267 -6.57 13.39 -6.27
N ILE A 268 -6.28 12.14 -6.66
CA ILE A 268 -6.76 10.92 -6.00
C ILE A 268 -5.57 9.97 -5.95
N PRO A 269 -4.70 10.04 -4.92
CA PRO A 269 -3.54 9.19 -4.84
C PRO A 269 -4.02 7.76 -4.55
N LEU A 270 -3.62 6.80 -5.37
CA LEU A 270 -3.90 5.37 -5.18
C LEU A 270 -2.59 4.58 -5.04
N PRO A 271 -1.82 4.81 -3.95
CA PRO A 271 -0.67 4.00 -3.58
C PRO A 271 -1.13 2.72 -2.88
N ILE A 272 -1.75 1.81 -3.63
CA ILE A 272 -2.40 0.63 -3.05
C ILE A 272 -1.48 -0.60 -2.99
N ASP A 273 -0.36 -0.56 -3.71
CA ASP A 273 0.69 -1.56 -3.63
C ASP A 273 1.77 -1.15 -2.61
N ASN A 274 1.82 -1.89 -1.50
CA ASN A 274 2.64 -1.55 -0.34
C ASN A 274 3.77 -2.55 -0.14
N LEU A 275 4.90 -2.03 0.34
CA LEU A 275 6.08 -2.78 0.74
C LEU A 275 6.36 -2.46 2.20
N LEU A 276 6.32 -3.48 3.05
CA LEU A 276 6.52 -3.39 4.49
C LEU A 276 7.73 -4.25 4.84
N PHE A 277 8.78 -3.62 5.36
CA PHE A 277 10.07 -4.24 5.61
C PHE A 277 10.33 -4.38 7.11
N PRO A 278 11.12 -5.38 7.54
CA PRO A 278 11.58 -5.45 8.93
C PRO A 278 12.23 -4.13 9.37
N LYS A 279 12.03 -3.72 10.63
CA LYS A 279 12.71 -2.53 11.16
C LYS A 279 14.23 -2.61 10.99
N GLY A 280 14.85 -1.48 10.72
CA GLY A 280 16.29 -1.39 10.42
C GLY A 280 16.64 -1.66 8.96
N THR A 281 15.70 -2.15 8.14
CA THR A 281 15.92 -2.31 6.71
C THR A 281 16.10 -0.95 6.04
N THR A 282 17.18 -0.80 5.27
CA THR A 282 17.49 0.39 4.48
C THR A 282 17.42 0.07 2.99
N GLY A 283 16.97 1.01 2.16
CA GLY A 283 16.95 0.80 0.73
C GLY A 283 16.22 1.89 -0.04
N THR A 284 16.04 1.62 -1.33
CA THR A 284 15.30 2.45 -2.27
C THR A 284 14.17 1.66 -2.92
N VAL A 285 13.14 2.38 -3.37
CA VAL A 285 12.01 1.83 -4.09
C VAL A 285 11.76 2.69 -5.31
N GLU A 286 11.64 2.06 -6.47
CA GLU A 286 11.27 2.70 -7.73
C GLU A 286 10.00 2.08 -8.33
N LEU A 287 9.30 2.85 -9.17
CA LEU A 287 8.17 2.35 -9.94
C LEU A 287 8.65 1.63 -11.20
N ARG A 288 7.98 0.52 -11.52
CA ARG A 288 8.10 -0.17 -12.81
C ARG A 288 6.84 0.06 -13.65
N PRO A 289 6.93 0.08 -14.99
CA PRO A 289 5.80 0.40 -15.85
C PRO A 289 4.57 -0.52 -15.68
N PHE A 290 3.43 -0.08 -16.21
CA PHE A 290 2.17 -0.86 -16.18
C PHE A 290 2.32 -2.21 -16.88
N MET A 291 2.95 -2.22 -18.05
CA MET A 291 3.20 -3.43 -18.87
C MET A 291 1.95 -4.31 -19.03
N GLY A 292 0.81 -3.69 -19.32
CA GLY A 292 -0.46 -4.39 -19.53
C GLY A 292 -1.21 -4.78 -18.24
N SER A 293 -0.81 -4.26 -17.09
CA SER A 293 -1.62 -4.23 -15.86
C SER A 293 -2.22 -2.82 -15.66
N ASP A 294 -3.26 -2.70 -14.85
CA ASP A 294 -3.76 -1.44 -14.27
C ASP A 294 -2.96 -0.98 -13.04
N HIS A 295 -1.99 -1.80 -12.59
CA HIS A 295 -1.01 -1.45 -11.56
C HIS A 295 0.40 -1.29 -12.14
N LEU A 296 1.12 -0.27 -11.70
CA LEU A 296 2.57 -0.16 -11.81
C LEU A 296 3.23 -1.23 -10.93
N GLY A 297 4.43 -1.67 -11.31
CA GLY A 297 5.23 -2.52 -10.42
C GLY A 297 6.04 -1.68 -9.44
N LYS A 298 6.58 -2.31 -8.41
CA LYS A 298 7.56 -1.70 -7.51
C LYS A 298 8.81 -2.56 -7.45
N LEU A 299 9.96 -1.94 -7.66
CA LEU A 299 11.26 -2.59 -7.49
C LEU A 299 11.95 -1.97 -6.28
N ALA A 300 12.22 -2.80 -5.27
CA ALA A 300 12.95 -2.39 -4.09
C ALA A 300 14.35 -2.99 -4.09
N ARG A 301 15.35 -2.15 -3.83
CA ARG A 301 16.73 -2.58 -3.55
C ARG A 301 17.04 -2.26 -2.11
N PHE A 302 17.29 -3.29 -1.31
CA PHE A 302 17.31 -3.14 0.14
C PHE A 302 18.34 -4.04 0.82
N ARG A 303 18.69 -3.67 2.05
CA ARG A 303 19.54 -4.45 2.95
C ARG A 303 18.81 -4.62 4.27
N LEU A 304 18.72 -5.87 4.73
CA LEU A 304 18.20 -6.19 6.05
C LEU A 304 19.11 -5.55 7.13
N GLY A 305 18.47 -5.12 8.23
CA GLY A 305 19.13 -4.44 9.34
C GLY A 305 19.93 -5.38 10.23
#